data_AF-A0A5B1CLP2-F1
#
_entry.id   AF-A0A5B1CLP2-F1
#
_cell.length_a   1.000
_cell.length_b   1.000
_cell.length_c   1.000
_cell.angle_alpha   90.00
_cell.angle_beta   90.00
_cell.angle_gamma   90.00
#
_symmetry.space_group_name_H-M   'P 1'
#
loop_
_entity.id
_entity.type
_entity.pdbx_description
1 polymer ?
#
loop_
_entity_poly.entity_id
_entity_poly.type
_entity_poly.pdbx_seq_one_letter_code
_entity_poly.pdbx_strand_id
1 'polypeptide(L)'
;MNKLMFRSHSVQRRDRGGFTLLEIAVALGVLAVATGLAVQMIQVQMKLDRSSLQHVGHQIAIDNVAQKLSAVSFAQLPAEVDRLSADRESMFQIQAEPFDTDSHTGLHLTISGKVANTQVTRHLWRLEPQP
;
A
#
# COMPACT_ATOMS: atom_id res chain seq x y z
N MET A 1 -51.71 -43.67 -60.51
CA MET A 1 -50.64 -42.76 -60.95
C MET A 1 -50.83 -41.40 -60.29
N ASN A 2 -49.74 -40.91 -59.70
CA ASN A 2 -49.38 -39.54 -59.30
C ASN A 2 -50.19 -38.77 -58.22
N LYS A 3 -49.77 -39.08 -56.99
CA LYS A 3 -49.47 -38.17 -55.88
C LYS A 3 -48.77 -36.88 -56.35
N LEU A 4 -49.34 -35.71 -56.06
CA LEU A 4 -48.59 -34.45 -55.98
C LEU A 4 -49.10 -33.64 -54.77
N MET A 5 -48.40 -33.85 -53.65
CA MET A 5 -48.44 -33.00 -52.46
C MET A 5 -47.79 -31.66 -52.80
N PHE A 6 -48.55 -30.57 -52.87
CA PHE A 6 -48.00 -29.23 -52.65
C PHE A 6 -48.08 -28.91 -51.17
N ARG A 7 -47.01 -29.31 -50.46
CA ARG A 7 -46.78 -28.92 -49.07
C ARG A 7 -46.29 -27.48 -49.09
N SER A 8 -47.22 -26.54 -48.98
CA SER A 8 -46.90 -25.14 -48.65
C SER A 8 -46.22 -25.14 -47.28
N HIS A 9 -44.89 -25.01 -47.27
CA HIS A 9 -44.15 -24.68 -46.06
C HIS A 9 -44.50 -23.23 -45.72
N SER A 10 -45.50 -23.06 -44.85
CA SER A 10 -45.63 -21.85 -44.07
C SER A 10 -44.35 -21.73 -43.24
N VAL A 11 -43.41 -20.90 -43.70
CA VAL A 11 -42.23 -20.52 -42.94
C VAL A 11 -42.73 -19.83 -41.68
N GLN A 12 -42.75 -20.58 -40.57
CA GLN A 12 -42.91 -20.02 -39.23
C GLN A 12 -41.72 -19.09 -38.96
N ARG A 13 -41.88 -17.80 -39.25
CA ARG A 13 -41.18 -16.75 -38.52
C ARG A 13 -41.85 -16.64 -37.14
N ARG A 14 -41.51 -17.56 -36.23
CA ARG A 14 -41.91 -17.51 -34.83
C ARG A 14 -40.83 -16.81 -34.00
N ASP A 15 -41.18 -15.67 -33.41
CA ASP A 15 -40.78 -15.20 -32.07
C ASP A 15 -39.31 -15.27 -31.62
N ARG A 16 -38.35 -15.10 -32.52
CA ARG A 16 -36.93 -14.97 -32.10
C ARG A 16 -36.54 -13.56 -31.66
N GLY A 17 -37.21 -12.52 -32.18
CA GLY A 17 -36.84 -11.12 -31.95
C GLY A 17 -37.11 -10.60 -30.52
N GLY A 18 -38.21 -11.03 -29.90
CA GLY A 18 -38.54 -10.63 -28.51
C GLY A 18 -37.60 -11.25 -27.48
N PHE A 19 -37.20 -12.51 -27.71
CA PHE A 19 -36.24 -13.22 -26.85
C PHE A 19 -34.83 -12.61 -26.97
N THR A 20 -34.38 -12.26 -28.18
CA THR A 20 -33.07 -11.64 -28.39
C THR A 20 -32.91 -10.26 -27.76
N LEU A 21 -33.99 -9.45 -27.69
CA LEU A 21 -33.91 -8.13 -27.05
C LEU A 21 -33.78 -8.24 -25.53
N LEU A 22 -34.49 -9.20 -24.92
CA LEU A 22 -34.35 -9.50 -23.50
C LEU A 22 -32.95 -10.02 -23.17
N GLU A 23 -32.41 -10.94 -23.98
CA GLU A 23 -31.04 -11.44 -23.81
C GLU A 23 -29.99 -10.33 -23.92
N ILE A 24 -30.12 -9.42 -24.90
CA ILE A 24 -29.23 -8.26 -25.03
C ILE A 24 -29.36 -7.34 -23.81
N ALA A 25 -30.58 -7.07 -23.33
CA ALA A 25 -30.79 -6.24 -22.15
C ALA A 25 -30.16 -6.87 -20.89
N VAL A 26 -30.31 -8.18 -20.71
CA VAL A 26 -29.68 -8.93 -19.61
C VAL A 26 -28.15 -8.91 -19.77
N ALA A 27 -27.62 -9.14 -20.96
CA ALA A 27 -26.18 -9.10 -21.23
C ALA A 27 -25.59 -7.71 -20.96
N LEU A 28 -26.28 -6.64 -21.36
CA LEU A 28 -25.88 -5.26 -21.05
C LEU A 28 -25.94 -4.97 -19.54
N GLY A 29 -26.95 -5.49 -18.83
CA GLY A 29 -27.03 -5.39 -17.38
C GLY A 29 -25.86 -6.08 -16.68
N VAL A 30 -25.53 -7.31 -17.08
CA VAL A 30 -24.37 -8.05 -16.56
C VAL A 30 -23.07 -7.32 -16.88
N LEU A 31 -22.93 -6.82 -18.11
CA LEU A 31 -21.74 -6.06 -18.53
C LEU A 31 -21.58 -4.79 -17.69
N ALA A 32 -22.66 -4.03 -17.46
CA ALA A 32 -22.62 -2.82 -16.65
C ALA A 32 -22.19 -3.12 -15.20
N VAL A 33 -22.71 -4.19 -14.60
CA VAL A 33 -22.30 -4.64 -13.26
C VAL A 33 -20.83 -5.05 -13.25
N ALA A 34 -20.40 -5.86 -14.22
CA ALA A 34 -19.01 -6.31 -14.32
C ALA A 34 -18.03 -5.12 -14.50
N THR A 35 -18.37 -4.15 -15.35
CA THR A 35 -17.58 -2.93 -15.51
C THR A 35 -17.53 -2.10 -14.23
N GLY A 36 -18.66 -1.96 -13.53
CA GLY A 36 -18.71 -1.27 -12.24
C GLY A 36 -17.79 -1.91 -11.21
N LEU A 37 -17.82 -3.24 -11.09
CA LEU A 37 -16.92 -3.99 -10.21
C LEU A 37 -15.45 -3.84 -10.62
N ALA A 38 -15.15 -3.95 -11.92
CA ALA A 38 -13.79 -3.78 -12.43
C ALA A 38 -13.22 -2.38 -12.10
N VAL A 39 -14.01 -1.32 -12.27
CA VAL A 39 -13.61 0.04 -11.92
C VAL A 39 -13.33 0.16 -10.41
N GLN A 40 -14.20 -0.39 -9.56
CA GLN A 40 -13.99 -0.37 -8.11
C GLN A 40 -12.71 -1.11 -7.71
N MET A 41 -12.45 -2.29 -8.30
CA MET A 41 -11.22 -3.05 -8.04
C MET A 41 -9.97 -2.25 -8.44
N ILE A 42 -9.98 -1.61 -9.60
CA ILE A 42 -8.87 -0.77 -10.06
C ILE A 42 -8.64 0.40 -9.10
N GLN A 43 -9.71 1.06 -8.64
CA GLN A 43 -9.61 2.15 -7.67
C GLN A 43 -9.02 1.70 -6.33
N VAL A 44 -9.41 0.51 -5.85
CA VAL A 44 -8.86 -0.08 -4.63
C VAL A 44 -7.38 -0.39 -4.81
N GLN A 45 -7.00 -1.02 -5.93
CA GLN A 45 -5.60 -1.34 -6.23
C GLN A 45 -4.72 -0.08 -6.23
N MET A 46 -5.14 0.98 -6.92
CA MET A 46 -4.39 2.24 -6.95
C MET A 46 -4.22 2.87 -5.56
N LYS A 47 -5.24 2.76 -4.70
CA LYS A 47 -5.15 3.25 -3.30
C LYS A 47 -4.14 2.42 -2.50
N LEU A 48 -4.16 1.09 -2.66
CA LEU A 48 -3.21 0.20 -2.00
C LEU A 48 -1.78 0.47 -2.47
N ASP A 49 -1.57 0.60 -3.78
CA ASP A 49 -0.25 0.89 -4.36
C ASP A 49 0.30 2.22 -3.84
N ARG A 50 -0.53 3.26 -3.81
CA ARG A 50 -0.15 4.56 -3.26
C ARG A 50 0.23 4.47 -1.77
N SER A 51 -0.56 3.75 -0.97
CA SER A 51 -0.27 3.56 0.45
C SER A 51 1.03 2.78 0.66
N SER A 52 1.27 1.75 -0.17
CA SER A 52 2.49 0.95 -0.14
C SER A 52 3.73 1.80 -0.46
N LEU A 53 3.67 2.60 -1.53
CA LEU A 53 4.75 3.51 -1.90
C LEU A 53 5.02 4.56 -0.82
N GLN A 54 3.98 5.12 -0.20
CA GLN A 54 4.13 6.06 0.92
C GLN A 54 4.82 5.41 2.13
N HIS A 55 4.48 4.17 2.44
CA HIS A 55 5.11 3.41 3.52
C HIS A 55 6.60 3.16 3.22
N VAL A 56 6.92 2.68 2.02
CA VAL A 56 8.31 2.46 1.59
C VAL A 56 9.12 3.76 1.64
N GLY A 57 8.57 4.87 1.15
CA GLY A 57 9.24 6.17 1.18
C GLY A 57 9.58 6.63 2.61
N HIS A 58 8.66 6.46 3.56
CA HIS A 58 8.93 6.79 4.96
C HIS A 58 9.94 5.83 5.61
N GLN A 59 9.87 4.54 5.29
CA GLN A 59 10.83 3.57 5.80
C GLN A 59 12.25 3.91 5.34
N ILE A 60 12.43 4.25 4.07
CA ILE A 60 13.72 4.74 3.52
C ILE A 60 14.17 6.01 4.25
N ALA A 61 13.26 6.95 4.51
CA ALA A 61 13.60 8.18 5.21
C ALA A 61 14.04 7.94 6.66
N ILE A 62 13.37 7.04 7.40
CA ILE A 62 13.78 6.62 8.74
C ILE A 62 15.14 5.91 8.70
N ASP A 63 15.34 5.00 7.75
CA ASP A 63 16.61 4.27 7.60
C ASP A 63 17.76 5.24 7.27
N ASN A 64 17.51 6.28 6.46
CA ASN A 64 18.50 7.33 6.19
C ASN A 64 18.87 8.12 7.45
N VAL A 65 17.89 8.46 8.31
CA VAL A 65 18.16 9.13 9.60
C VAL A 65 18.97 8.21 10.50
N ALA A 66 18.58 6.94 10.60
CA ALA A 66 19.31 5.94 11.39
C ALA A 66 20.75 5.78 10.87
N GLN A 67 20.96 5.77 9.55
CA GLN A 67 22.28 5.68 8.95
C GLN A 67 23.13 6.92 9.26
N LYS A 68 22.56 8.13 9.17
CA LYS A 68 23.26 9.36 9.56
C LYS A 68 23.69 9.30 11.03
N LEU A 69 22.78 8.93 11.92
CA LEU A 69 23.07 8.78 13.34
C LEU A 69 24.10 7.67 13.60
N SER A 70 24.12 6.60 12.81
CA SER A 70 25.13 5.53 12.93
C SER A 70 26.54 5.97 12.55
N ALA A 71 26.66 6.95 11.65
CA ALA A 71 27.96 7.49 11.20
C ALA A 71 28.53 8.54 12.17
N VAL A 72 27.70 9.09 13.06
CA VAL A 72 28.13 10.09 14.04
C VAL A 72 28.92 9.42 15.17
N SER A 73 29.98 10.07 15.64
CA SER A 73 30.78 9.54 16.75
C SER A 73 29.96 9.47 18.05
N PHE A 74 30.26 8.50 18.93
CA PHE A 74 29.47 8.29 20.15
C PHE A 74 29.38 9.55 21.03
N ALA A 75 30.49 10.29 21.18
CA ALA A 75 30.56 11.52 21.97
C ALA A 75 29.68 12.67 21.41
N GLN A 76 29.40 12.68 20.10
CA GLN A 76 28.60 13.70 19.44
C GLN A 76 27.13 13.29 19.27
N LEU A 77 26.82 12.01 19.54
CA LEU A 77 25.50 11.42 19.32
C LEU A 77 24.39 12.15 20.08
N PRO A 78 24.53 12.49 21.39
CA PRO A 78 23.47 13.17 22.12
C PRO A 78 23.14 14.55 21.53
N ALA A 79 24.17 15.33 21.21
CA ALA A 79 24.01 16.66 20.63
C ALA A 79 23.35 16.60 19.23
N GLU A 80 23.69 15.59 18.42
CA GLU A 80 23.08 15.40 17.11
C GLU A 80 21.62 14.95 17.23
N VAL A 81 21.29 14.07 18.19
CA VAL A 81 19.91 13.69 18.48
C VAL A 81 19.09 14.90 18.91
N ASP A 82 19.62 15.74 19.79
CA ASP A 82 18.95 16.97 20.22
C ASP A 82 18.72 17.93 19.04
N ARG A 83 19.73 18.08 18.17
CA ARG A 83 19.65 18.91 16.96
C ARG A 83 18.54 18.43 16.01
N LEU A 84 18.48 17.13 15.74
CA LEU A 84 17.48 16.54 14.86
C LEU A 84 16.09 16.52 15.49
N SER A 85 16.00 16.40 16.82
CA SER A 85 14.72 16.44 17.56
C SER A 85 14.16 17.86 17.68
N ALA A 86 15.03 18.87 17.65
CA ALA A 86 14.64 20.28 17.66
C ALA A 86 14.09 20.77 16.30
N ASP A 87 14.32 20.02 15.22
CA ASP A 87 13.77 20.33 13.91
C ASP A 87 12.25 20.13 13.90
N ARG A 88 11.50 21.24 13.95
CA ARG A 88 10.04 21.25 13.95
C ARG A 88 9.43 20.76 12.64
N GLU A 89 10.20 20.76 11.55
CA GLU A 89 9.76 20.21 10.27
C GLU A 89 10.07 18.71 10.17
N SER A 90 10.81 18.15 11.12
CA SER A 90 11.08 16.72 11.17
C SER A 90 9.77 15.94 11.33
N MET A 91 9.51 15.08 10.36
CA MET A 91 8.42 14.11 10.41
C MET A 91 8.69 12.94 11.38
N PHE A 92 9.86 12.94 12.04
CA PHE A 92 10.34 11.88 12.90
C PHE A 92 10.58 12.38 14.32
N GLN A 93 10.19 11.56 15.29
CA GLN A 93 10.56 11.70 16.69
C GLN A 93 11.75 10.79 16.96
N ILE A 94 12.78 11.33 17.59
CA ILE A 94 13.98 10.59 17.98
C ILE A 94 14.06 10.63 19.50
N GLN A 95 14.21 9.47 20.12
CA GLN A 95 14.41 9.33 21.56
C GLN A 95 15.74 8.62 21.78
N ALA A 96 16.53 9.11 22.72
CA ALA A 96 17.79 8.50 23.14
C ALA A 96 17.69 8.10 24.60
N GLU A 97 17.86 6.81 24.87
CA GLU A 97 17.81 6.24 26.20
C GLU A 97 19.15 5.59 26.52
N PRO A 98 19.84 6.00 27.60
CA PRO A 98 21.05 5.30 28.03
C PRO A 98 20.70 3.90 28.54
N PHE A 99 21.58 2.96 28.26
CA PHE A 99 21.53 1.63 28.86
C PHE A 99 22.89 1.25 29.41
N ASP A 100 22.85 0.45 30.47
CA ASP A 100 24.02 -0.11 31.13
C ASP A 100 23.76 -1.59 31.38
N THR A 101 24.77 -2.41 31.09
CA THR A 101 24.79 -3.84 31.34
C THR A 101 26.13 -4.19 31.95
N ASP A 102 26.24 -5.34 32.63
CA ASP A 102 27.47 -5.79 33.29
C ASP A 102 28.72 -5.81 32.37
N SER A 103 28.56 -5.76 31.05
CA SER A 103 29.64 -5.82 30.06
C SER A 103 29.71 -4.64 29.09
N HIS A 104 28.65 -3.82 28.99
CA HIS A 104 28.54 -2.77 27.98
C HIS A 104 27.65 -1.63 28.44
N THR A 105 28.12 -0.40 28.20
CA THR A 105 27.33 0.83 28.29
C THR A 105 27.04 1.37 26.90
N GLY A 106 25.93 2.10 26.75
CA GLY A 106 25.59 2.69 25.47
C GLY A 106 24.30 3.50 25.45
N LEU A 107 23.84 3.79 24.23
CA LEU A 107 22.62 4.51 23.92
C LEU A 107 21.73 3.65 23.02
N HIS A 108 20.46 3.55 23.40
CA HIS A 108 19.38 3.05 22.57
C HIS A 108 18.67 4.24 21.93
N LEU A 109 18.75 4.31 20.61
CA LEU A 109 18.04 5.31 19.83
C LEU A 109 16.77 4.69 19.26
N THR A 110 15.63 5.33 19.51
CA THR A 110 14.34 4.99 18.93
C THR A 110 13.89 6.12 18.01
N ILE A 111 13.80 5.82 16.71
CA ILE A 111 13.40 6.77 15.67
C ILE A 111 12.03 6.35 15.18
N SER A 112 11.02 7.19 15.38
CA SER A 112 9.63 6.88 15.03
C SER A 112 9.02 7.93 14.11
N GLY A 113 8.24 7.50 13.12
CA GLY A 113 7.45 8.36 12.25
C GLY A 113 6.04 7.81 12.05
N LYS A 114 5.08 8.67 11.73
CA LYS A 114 3.71 8.27 11.45
C LYS A 114 3.41 8.37 9.95
N VAL A 115 2.97 7.26 9.36
CA VAL A 115 2.57 7.16 7.95
C VAL A 115 1.10 6.81 7.88
N ALA A 116 0.26 7.76 7.52
CA ALA A 116 -1.20 7.61 7.59
C ALA A 116 -1.64 7.10 8.99
N ASN A 117 -2.04 5.83 9.10
CA ASN A 117 -2.45 5.18 10.35
C ASN A 117 -1.41 4.22 10.95
N THR A 118 -0.26 4.03 10.31
CA THR A 118 0.77 3.10 10.77
C THR A 118 1.96 3.88 11.34
N GLN A 119 2.42 3.47 12.52
CA GLN A 119 3.66 3.97 13.08
C GLN A 119 4.81 3.09 12.60
N VAL A 120 5.87 3.70 12.07
CA VAL A 120 7.10 3.02 11.69
C VAL A 120 8.17 3.42 12.69
N THR A 121 8.83 2.43 13.29
CA THR A 121 9.85 2.64 14.31
C THR A 121 11.12 1.88 13.94
N ARG A 122 12.27 2.53 14.11
CA ARG A 122 13.60 1.96 13.92
C ARG A 122 14.38 2.10 15.22
N HIS A 123 15.02 1.01 15.61
CA HIS A 123 15.90 0.97 16.77
C HIS A 123 17.36 0.93 16.31
N LEU A 124 18.21 1.72 16.97
CA LEU A 124 19.65 1.75 16.75
C LEU A 124 20.35 1.69 18.11
N TRP A 125 21.23 0.72 18.27
CA TRP A 125 22.04 0.55 19.48
C TRP A 125 23.44 1.07 19.21
N ARG A 126 23.93 1.96 20.08
CA ARG A 126 25.28 2.52 20.01
C ARG A 126 26.01 2.19 21.30
N LEU A 127 27.07 1.40 21.19
CA LEU A 127 27.93 1.06 22.32
C LEU A 127 28.95 2.18 22.53
N GLU A 128 29.24 2.46 23.80
CA GLU A 128 30.36 3.32 24.16
C GLU A 128 31.67 2.62 23.77
N PRO A 129 32.63 3.32 23.14
CA PRO A 129 33.92 2.75 22.81
C PRO A 129 34.65 2.35 24.10
N GLN A 130 35.05 1.08 24.21
CA GLN A 130 35.93 0.66 25.31
C GLN A 130 37.36 1.21 25.06
N PRO A 131 38.05 1.65 26.12
CA PRO A 131 39.41 2.19 26.05
C PRO A 131 40.46 1.15 25.62
#